data_AF-A0A7V0V9B9-F1
#
_entry.id   AF-A0A7V0V9B9-F1
#
_cell.length_a   1.000
_cell.length_b   1.000
_cell.length_c   1.000
_cell.angle_alpha   90.00
_cell.angle_beta   90.00
_cell.angle_gamma   90.00
#
_symmetry.space_group_name_H-M   'P 1'
#
loop_
_entity.id
_entity.type
_entity.pdbx_description
1 polymer ?
#
loop_
_entity_poly.entity_id
_entity_poly.type
_entity_poly.pdbx_seq_one_letter_code
_entity_poly.pdbx_strand_id
1 'polypeptide(L)'
;IGFTASMVFMGFLLAGQIIDFQMGFGMVNVIDPLSNISISLIGQFKNLLALLVFLAINGHYFLLTALDKSFDIVPLTTFAFTPAVTGNFINMVVNMFIIGLKIGGPAIGVLFITDLAIGIVARTVPQMNVFIVGIPLKIAIAFATLIAMLTFFFVYVERIFGQMPEQLLRSIR
;
A
#
# COMPACT_ATOMS: atom_id res chain seq x y z
N ILE A 1 7.71 -14.60 10.69
CA ILE A 1 8.54 -14.22 9.51
C ILE A 1 7.71 -14.07 8.24
N GLY A 2 7.16 -15.15 7.66
CA GLY A 2 6.38 -15.04 6.42
C GLY A 2 5.19 -14.08 6.52
N PHE A 3 4.45 -14.14 7.62
CA PHE A 3 3.34 -13.21 7.89
C PHE A 3 3.79 -11.75 8.06
N THR A 4 4.92 -11.52 8.73
CA THR A 4 5.53 -10.18 8.84
C THR A 4 5.92 -9.65 7.48
N ALA A 5 6.52 -10.49 6.64
CA ALA A 5 6.89 -10.12 5.29
C ALA A 5 5.65 -9.74 4.48
N SER A 6 4.58 -10.55 4.56
CA SER A 6 3.33 -10.24 3.87
C SER A 6 2.69 -8.92 4.34
N MET A 7 2.81 -8.56 5.62
CA MET A 7 2.30 -7.28 6.14
C MET A 7 2.94 -6.06 5.46
N VAL A 8 4.23 -6.14 5.11
CA VAL A 8 4.91 -5.08 4.34
C VAL A 8 4.28 -4.95 2.96
N PHE A 9 4.05 -6.07 2.27
CA PHE A 9 3.39 -6.10 0.96
C PHE A 9 1.93 -5.60 1.03
N MET A 10 1.20 -5.96 2.09
CA MET A 10 -0.15 -5.47 2.34
C MET A 10 -0.17 -3.94 2.50
N GLY A 11 0.91 -3.31 2.98
CA GLY A 11 1.05 -1.86 3.01
C GLY A 11 1.04 -1.22 1.61
N PHE A 12 1.71 -1.83 0.63
CA PHE A 12 1.68 -1.37 -0.76
C PHE A 12 0.31 -1.57 -1.41
N LEU A 13 -0.34 -2.70 -1.13
CA LEU A 13 -1.70 -2.98 -1.58
C LEU A 13 -2.70 -1.95 -1.01
N LEU A 14 -2.62 -1.67 0.29
CA LEU A 14 -3.44 -0.69 0.97
C LEU A 14 -3.26 0.72 0.36
N ALA A 15 -2.01 1.10 0.06
CA ALA A 15 -1.73 2.39 -0.59
C ALA A 15 -2.46 2.54 -1.93
N GLY A 16 -2.51 1.47 -2.73
CA GLY A 16 -3.23 1.50 -4.01
C GLY A 16 -4.74 1.41 -3.86
N GLN A 17 -5.25 0.67 -2.87
CA GLN A 17 -6.68 0.61 -2.55
C GLN A 17 -7.24 1.99 -2.18
N ILE A 18 -6.50 2.75 -1.35
CA ILE A 18 -6.93 4.10 -0.96
C ILE A 18 -6.98 5.04 -2.18
N ILE A 19 -6.00 4.92 -3.09
CA ILE A 19 -5.98 5.71 -4.33
C ILE A 19 -7.13 5.32 -5.25
N ASP A 20 -7.37 4.01 -5.45
CA ASP A 20 -8.47 3.52 -6.28
C ASP A 20 -9.83 4.00 -5.80
N PHE A 21 -10.00 4.02 -4.48
CA PHE A 21 -11.21 4.57 -3.86
C PHE A 21 -11.37 6.05 -4.19
N GLN A 22 -10.32 6.86 -4.04
CA GLN A 22 -10.37 8.30 -4.32
C GLN A 22 -10.54 8.61 -5.81
N MET A 23 -9.96 7.80 -6.70
CA MET A 23 -10.09 7.93 -8.15
C MET A 23 -11.52 7.67 -8.64
N GLY A 24 -12.33 6.96 -7.85
CA GLY A 24 -13.66 6.53 -8.26
C GLY A 24 -13.68 5.20 -9.01
N PHE A 25 -12.54 4.49 -9.14
CA PHE A 25 -12.56 3.10 -9.62
C PHE A 25 -13.29 2.18 -8.63
N GLY A 26 -13.27 2.51 -7.34
CA GLY A 26 -14.02 1.80 -6.31
C GLY A 26 -15.56 1.90 -6.43
N MET A 27 -16.10 2.80 -7.27
CA MET A 27 -17.57 2.92 -7.45
C MET A 27 -18.17 1.66 -8.09
N VAL A 28 -17.42 0.93 -8.91
CA VAL A 28 -17.88 -0.33 -9.52
C VAL A 28 -18.25 -1.35 -8.44
N ASN A 29 -17.51 -1.38 -7.33
CA ASN A 29 -17.75 -2.28 -6.20
C ASN A 29 -19.01 -1.90 -5.40
N VAL A 30 -19.43 -0.63 -5.45
CA VAL A 30 -20.66 -0.15 -4.80
C VAL A 30 -21.89 -0.41 -5.68
N ILE A 31 -21.70 -0.41 -7.01
CA ILE A 31 -22.77 -0.63 -7.99
C ILE A 31 -23.12 -2.12 -8.12
N ASP A 32 -22.14 -3.03 -8.01
CA ASP A 32 -22.38 -4.48 -8.00
C ASP A 32 -21.57 -5.21 -6.90
N PRO A 33 -22.06 -5.21 -5.64
CA PRO A 33 -21.44 -5.94 -4.54
C PRO A 33 -21.59 -7.47 -4.67
N LEU A 34 -22.45 -7.99 -5.54
CA LEU A 34 -22.66 -9.43 -5.74
C LEU A 34 -21.55 -10.07 -6.58
N SER A 35 -20.87 -9.26 -7.40
CA SER A 35 -19.78 -9.71 -8.26
C SER A 35 -18.53 -10.18 -7.51
N ASN A 36 -18.35 -9.87 -6.21
CA ASN A 36 -17.17 -10.22 -5.40
C ASN A 36 -15.80 -9.81 -6.00
N ILE A 37 -15.76 -9.04 -7.09
CA ILE A 37 -14.53 -8.61 -7.75
C ILE A 37 -14.12 -7.27 -7.12
N SER A 38 -13.57 -7.32 -5.91
CA SER A 38 -13.03 -6.13 -5.21
C SER A 38 -11.51 -6.00 -5.38
N ILE A 39 -11.01 -6.36 -6.56
CA ILE A 39 -9.57 -6.26 -6.85
C ILE A 39 -9.24 -4.80 -7.17
N SER A 40 -8.42 -4.20 -6.31
CA SER A 40 -7.85 -2.87 -6.54
C SER A 40 -6.81 -2.94 -7.65
N LEU A 41 -7.10 -2.31 -8.79
CA LEU A 41 -6.21 -2.29 -9.95
C LEU A 41 -4.88 -1.59 -9.63
N ILE A 42 -4.93 -0.39 -9.02
CA ILE A 42 -3.72 0.34 -8.63
C ILE A 42 -3.01 -0.35 -7.47
N GLY A 43 -3.74 -0.98 -6.54
CA GLY A 43 -3.19 -1.81 -5.48
C GLY A 43 -2.39 -2.99 -6.01
N GLN A 44 -2.96 -3.73 -6.96
CA GLN A 44 -2.28 -4.87 -7.56
C GLN A 44 -1.09 -4.44 -8.42
N PHE A 45 -1.22 -3.34 -9.16
CA PHE A 45 -0.10 -2.75 -9.91
C PHE A 45 1.06 -2.35 -9.00
N LYS A 46 0.79 -1.62 -7.90
CA LYS A 46 1.81 -1.24 -6.91
C LYS A 46 2.42 -2.43 -6.21
N ASN A 47 1.62 -3.44 -5.87
CA ASN A 47 2.13 -4.68 -5.28
C ASN A 47 3.05 -5.43 -6.23
N LEU A 48 2.71 -5.50 -7.52
CA LEU A 48 3.56 -6.11 -8.54
C LEU A 48 4.86 -5.33 -8.72
N LEU A 49 4.81 -3.99 -8.77
CA LEU A 49 6.02 -3.17 -8.80
C LEU A 49 6.89 -3.38 -7.57
N ALA A 50 6.30 -3.41 -6.37
CA ALA A 50 7.04 -3.69 -5.14
C ALA A 50 7.69 -5.08 -5.17
N LEU A 51 6.99 -6.09 -5.71
CA LEU A 51 7.54 -7.42 -5.91
C LEU A 51 8.73 -7.40 -6.88
N LEU A 52 8.64 -6.69 -8.01
CA LEU A 52 9.75 -6.58 -8.96
C LEU A 52 10.98 -5.91 -8.32
N VAL A 53 10.77 -4.84 -7.53
CA VAL A 53 11.86 -4.20 -6.78
C VAL A 53 12.45 -5.17 -5.75
N PHE A 54 11.60 -5.90 -5.03
CA PHE A 54 12.03 -6.91 -4.05
C PHE A 54 12.92 -7.98 -4.68
N LEU A 55 12.56 -8.48 -5.88
CA LEU A 55 13.40 -9.42 -6.61
C LEU A 55 14.69 -8.75 -7.11
N ALA A 56 14.62 -7.52 -7.62
CA ALA A 56 15.78 -6.79 -8.15
C ALA A 56 16.89 -6.57 -7.11
N ILE A 57 16.53 -6.35 -5.84
CA ILE A 57 17.48 -6.18 -4.74
C ILE A 57 17.87 -7.50 -4.06
N ASN A 58 17.48 -8.65 -4.62
CA ASN A 58 17.65 -9.98 -4.01
C ASN A 58 17.01 -10.11 -2.62
N GLY A 59 15.88 -9.44 -2.38
CA GLY A 59 15.21 -9.40 -1.07
C GLY A 59 14.77 -10.77 -0.55
N HIS A 60 14.61 -11.77 -1.43
CA HIS A 60 14.36 -13.15 -1.03
C HIS A 60 15.48 -13.74 -0.15
N TYR A 61 16.74 -13.30 -0.34
CA TYR A 61 17.85 -13.68 0.53
C TYR A 61 17.67 -13.18 1.97
N PHE A 62 17.02 -12.02 2.16
CA PHE A 62 16.70 -11.50 3.49
C PHE A 62 15.73 -12.41 4.24
N LEU A 63 14.74 -12.99 3.55
CA LEU A 63 13.79 -13.92 4.16
C LEU A 63 14.48 -15.22 4.58
N LEU A 64 15.34 -15.77 3.73
CA LEU A 64 16.08 -17.00 4.02
C LEU A 64 17.06 -16.80 5.19
N THR A 65 17.81 -15.69 5.18
CA THR A 65 18.74 -15.35 6.26
C THR A 65 18.01 -15.08 7.58
N ALA A 66 16.84 -14.44 7.53
CA ALA A 66 16.03 -14.23 8.72
C ALA A 66 15.47 -15.54 9.29
N LEU A 67 15.11 -16.48 8.42
CA LEU A 67 14.67 -17.81 8.83
C LEU A 67 15.80 -18.60 9.49
N ASP A 68 16.98 -18.62 8.89
CA ASP A 68 18.17 -19.26 9.44
C ASP A 68 18.50 -18.72 10.86
N LYS A 69 18.64 -17.40 10.98
CA LYS A 69 18.89 -16.73 12.28
C LYS A 69 17.76 -16.87 13.30
N SER A 70 16.54 -17.22 12.87
CA SER A 70 15.43 -17.38 13.81
C SER A 70 15.60 -18.57 14.74
N PHE A 71 16.27 -19.63 14.27
CA PHE A 71 16.56 -20.82 15.06
C PHE A 71 17.58 -20.57 16.18
N ASP A 72 18.47 -19.58 16.01
CA ASP A 72 19.39 -19.13 17.06
C ASP A 72 18.70 -18.29 18.14
N ILE A 73 17.67 -17.53 17.75
CA ILE A 73 16.97 -16.59 18.65
C ILE A 73 15.88 -17.30 19.47
N VAL A 74 15.14 -18.20 18.84
CA VAL A 74 14.10 -19.00 19.50
C VAL A 74 14.45 -20.47 19.30
N PRO A 75 15.03 -21.12 20.31
CA PRO A 75 15.22 -22.56 20.31
C PRO A 75 13.87 -23.27 20.16
N LEU A 76 13.87 -24.39 19.45
CA LEU A 76 12.67 -25.17 19.08
C LEU A 76 11.75 -25.56 20.26
N THR A 77 12.25 -25.47 21.50
CA THR A 77 11.54 -25.89 22.72
C THR A 77 11.03 -24.74 23.58
N THR A 78 11.35 -23.47 23.26
CA THR A 78 11.15 -22.33 24.18
C THR A 78 10.26 -21.22 23.62
N PHE A 79 9.55 -21.45 22.51
CA PHE A 79 8.65 -20.43 21.97
C PHE A 79 7.47 -20.18 22.91
N ALA A 80 7.40 -18.96 23.44
CA ALA A 80 6.27 -18.48 24.24
C ALA A 80 5.79 -17.15 23.67
N PHE A 81 4.47 -16.96 23.62
CA PHE A 81 3.86 -15.65 23.33
C PHE A 81 4.11 -14.72 24.50
N THR A 82 5.21 -13.98 24.45
CA THR A 82 5.50 -12.93 25.44
C THR A 82 4.72 -11.66 25.07
N PRO A 83 4.41 -10.79 26.05
CA PRO A 83 3.82 -9.48 25.78
C PRO A 83 4.62 -8.64 24.79
N ALA A 84 5.94 -8.84 24.71
CA ALA A 84 6.82 -8.20 23.75
C ALA A 84 6.49 -8.58 22.30
N VAL A 85 6.29 -9.88 22.02
CA VAL A 85 5.90 -10.38 20.69
C VAL A 85 4.55 -9.80 20.25
N THR A 86 3.58 -9.73 21.18
CA THR A 86 2.27 -9.13 20.91
C THR A 86 2.38 -7.63 20.62
N GLY A 87 3.20 -6.89 21.36
CA GLY A 87 3.47 -5.47 21.09
C GLY A 87 4.12 -5.24 19.73
N ASN A 88 5.08 -6.09 19.36
CA ASN A 88 5.73 -6.06 18.05
C ASN A 88 4.74 -6.32 16.90
N PHE A 89 3.79 -7.23 17.09
CA PHE A 89 2.72 -7.48 16.12
C PHE A 89 1.84 -6.25 15.89
N ILE A 90 1.41 -5.57 16.96
CA ILE A 90 0.61 -4.34 16.86
C ILE A 90 1.40 -3.26 16.10
N ASN A 91 2.69 -3.09 16.40
CA ASN A 91 3.55 -2.15 15.70
C ASN A 91 3.67 -2.46 14.19
N MET A 92 3.62 -3.73 13.79
CA MET A 92 3.61 -4.11 12.37
C MET A 92 2.33 -3.69 11.67
N VAL A 93 1.18 -3.86 12.31
CA VAL A 93 -0.10 -3.39 11.77
C VAL A 93 -0.08 -1.88 11.59
N VAL A 94 0.41 -1.14 12.60
CA VAL A 94 0.59 0.32 12.50
C VAL A 94 1.52 0.68 11.33
N ASN A 95 2.64 -0.02 11.18
CA ASN A 95 3.57 0.21 10.08
C ASN A 95 2.94 -0.03 8.71
N MET A 96 2.11 -1.07 8.55
CA MET A 96 1.35 -1.31 7.31
C MET A 96 0.50 -0.09 6.93
N PHE A 97 -0.25 0.48 7.88
CA PHE A 97 -1.02 1.70 7.64
C PHE A 97 -0.15 2.91 7.32
N ILE A 98 0.97 3.08 8.02
CA ILE A 98 1.93 4.17 7.77
C ILE A 98 2.49 4.07 6.34
N ILE A 99 2.84 2.88 5.87
CA ILE A 99 3.31 2.64 4.49
C ILE A 99 2.19 3.03 3.51
N GLY A 100 0.97 2.54 3.76
CA GLY A 100 -0.23 2.86 2.99
C GLY A 100 -0.44 4.36 2.82
N LEU A 101 -0.44 5.10 3.93
CA LEU A 101 -0.63 6.54 3.98
C LEU A 101 0.54 7.34 3.40
N LYS A 102 1.78 6.92 3.59
CA LYS A 102 2.94 7.65 3.02
C LYS A 102 2.99 7.55 1.52
N ILE A 103 2.65 6.39 0.96
CA ILE A 103 2.63 6.16 -0.49
C ILE A 103 1.35 6.71 -1.12
N GLY A 104 0.22 6.59 -0.43
CA GLY A 104 -1.08 7.07 -0.89
C GLY A 104 -1.30 8.57 -0.70
N GLY A 105 -0.73 9.14 0.36
CA GLY A 105 -0.99 10.50 0.85
C GLY A 105 -0.88 11.59 -0.21
N PRO A 106 0.23 11.69 -0.96
CA PRO A 106 0.36 12.73 -1.98
C PRO A 106 -0.70 12.62 -3.09
N ALA A 107 -1.03 11.39 -3.53
CA ALA A 107 -2.08 11.17 -4.53
C ALA A 107 -3.47 11.51 -3.99
N ILE A 108 -3.76 11.17 -2.73
CA ILE A 108 -5.01 11.55 -2.05
C ILE A 108 -5.13 13.08 -1.99
N GLY A 109 -4.04 13.78 -1.64
CA GLY A 109 -4.02 15.24 -1.58
C GLY A 109 -4.35 15.90 -2.93
N VAL A 110 -3.73 15.42 -4.01
CA VAL A 110 -4.01 15.93 -5.37
C VAL A 110 -5.46 15.65 -5.78
N LEU A 111 -5.96 14.44 -5.50
CA LEU A 111 -7.33 14.08 -5.86
C LEU A 111 -8.37 14.81 -5.02
N PHE A 112 -8.08 15.10 -3.76
CA PHE A 112 -8.93 15.92 -2.91
C PHE A 112 -9.06 17.35 -3.44
N ILE A 113 -7.95 17.98 -3.86
CA ILE A 113 -7.98 19.30 -4.51
C ILE A 113 -8.78 19.23 -5.83
N THR A 114 -8.63 18.13 -6.56
CA THR A 114 -9.39 17.89 -7.80
C THR A 114 -10.89 17.81 -7.52
N ASP A 115 -11.31 17.14 -6.45
CA ASP A 115 -12.72 17.08 -6.02
C ASP A 115 -13.28 18.47 -5.69
N LEU A 116 -12.50 19.30 -4.98
CA LEU A 116 -12.89 20.69 -4.71
C LEU A 116 -13.04 21.50 -6.00
N ALA A 117 -12.09 21.37 -6.94
CA ALA A 117 -12.14 22.06 -8.22
C ALA A 117 -13.37 21.65 -9.04
N ILE A 118 -13.63 20.35 -9.14
CA ILE A 118 -14.81 19.81 -9.83
C ILE A 118 -16.10 20.31 -9.16
N GLY A 119 -16.16 20.33 -7.83
CA GLY A 119 -17.31 20.84 -7.09
C GLY A 119 -17.59 22.34 -7.32
N ILE A 120 -16.55 23.16 -7.48
CA ILE A 120 -16.70 24.57 -7.84
C ILE A 120 -17.27 24.68 -9.26
N VAL A 121 -16.71 23.94 -10.23
CA VAL A 121 -17.19 23.97 -11.62
C VAL A 121 -18.64 23.48 -11.73
N ALA A 122 -19.01 22.45 -10.95
CA ALA A 122 -20.39 21.96 -10.85
C ALA A 122 -21.38 23.07 -10.47
N ARG A 123 -20.98 23.95 -9.54
CA ARG A 123 -21.80 25.09 -9.11
C ARG A 123 -21.84 26.19 -10.17
N THR A 124 -20.74 26.42 -10.88
CA THR A 124 -20.65 27.48 -11.90
C THR A 124 -21.35 27.11 -13.20
N VAL A 125 -21.34 25.83 -13.60
CA VAL A 125 -21.96 25.32 -14.83
C VAL A 125 -22.90 24.15 -14.49
N PRO A 126 -24.12 24.42 -13.97
CA PRO A 126 -25.04 23.38 -13.49
C PRO A 126 -25.57 22.46 -14.61
N GLN A 127 -25.52 22.95 -15.85
CA GLN A 127 -25.92 22.22 -17.07
C GLN A 127 -24.95 21.07 -17.40
N MET A 128 -23.72 21.12 -16.86
CA MET A 128 -22.70 20.10 -17.12
C MET A 128 -22.94 18.89 -16.22
N ASN A 129 -23.00 17.69 -16.80
CA ASN A 129 -22.98 16.46 -16.00
C ASN A 129 -21.57 16.22 -15.47
N VAL A 130 -21.38 16.60 -14.21
CA VAL A 130 -20.11 16.52 -13.49
C VAL A 130 -19.60 15.10 -13.37
N PHE A 131 -20.47 14.09 -13.36
CA PHE A 131 -20.02 12.69 -13.36
C PHE A 131 -19.42 12.27 -14.71
N ILE A 132 -19.97 12.77 -15.82
CA ILE A 132 -19.49 12.44 -17.17
C ILE A 132 -18.11 13.05 -17.41
N VAL A 133 -17.87 14.28 -16.96
CA VAL A 133 -16.60 14.99 -17.19
C VAL A 133 -15.60 14.75 -16.04
N GLY A 134 -16.08 14.69 -14.81
CA GLY A 134 -15.28 14.62 -13.60
C GLY A 134 -14.55 13.29 -13.44
N ILE A 135 -15.21 12.15 -13.69
CA ILE A 135 -14.58 10.83 -13.53
C ILE A 135 -13.38 10.67 -14.49
N PRO A 136 -13.51 10.91 -15.82
CA PRO A 136 -12.37 10.85 -16.73
C PRO A 136 -11.24 11.81 -16.34
N LEU A 137 -11.58 13.02 -15.89
CA LEU A 137 -10.60 14.01 -15.46
C LEU A 137 -9.84 13.56 -14.19
N LYS A 138 -10.55 13.03 -13.19
CA LYS A 138 -9.94 12.48 -11.96
C LYS A 138 -9.00 11.33 -12.30
N ILE A 139 -9.39 10.44 -13.21
CA ILE A 139 -8.56 9.32 -13.64
C ILE A 139 -7.28 9.84 -14.30
N ALA A 140 -7.38 10.79 -15.23
CA ALA A 140 -6.22 11.38 -15.90
C ALA A 140 -5.24 12.04 -14.91
N ILE A 141 -5.75 12.84 -13.97
CA ILE A 141 -4.95 13.51 -12.94
C ILE A 141 -4.28 12.50 -12.02
N ALA A 142 -4.99 11.44 -11.62
CA ALA A 142 -4.43 10.40 -10.78
C ALA A 142 -3.29 9.65 -11.47
N PHE A 143 -3.46 9.25 -12.73
CA PHE A 143 -2.38 8.61 -13.50
C PHE A 143 -1.17 9.53 -13.66
N ALA A 144 -1.38 10.82 -13.98
CA ALA A 144 -0.30 11.80 -14.04
C ALA A 144 0.45 11.91 -12.70
N THR A 145 -0.29 11.90 -11.60
CA THR A 145 0.27 11.94 -10.24
C THR A 145 1.05 10.66 -9.91
N LEU A 146 0.52 9.48 -10.26
CA LEU A 146 1.20 8.20 -10.07
C LEU A 146 2.51 8.12 -10.85
N ILE A 147 2.52 8.60 -12.09
CA ILE A 147 3.73 8.66 -12.92
C ILE A 147 4.76 9.60 -12.30
N ALA A 148 4.36 10.79 -11.87
CA ALA A 148 5.24 11.75 -11.21
C ALA A 148 5.82 11.21 -9.88
N MET A 149 5.04 10.39 -9.17
CA MET A 149 5.45 9.77 -7.91
C MET A 149 6.28 8.50 -8.08
N LEU A 150 6.47 8.00 -9.31
CA LEU A 150 7.09 6.70 -9.54
C LEU A 150 8.54 6.64 -9.01
N THR A 151 9.33 7.71 -9.23
CA THR A 151 10.69 7.81 -8.70
C THR A 151 10.72 7.77 -7.17
N PHE A 152 9.79 8.50 -6.53
CA PHE A 152 9.65 8.49 -5.07
C PHE A 152 9.26 7.11 -4.56
N PHE A 153 8.37 6.41 -5.28
CA PHE A 153 7.96 5.05 -4.94
C PHE A 153 9.15 4.09 -4.92
N PHE A 154 10.01 4.09 -5.95
CA PHE A 154 11.18 3.21 -5.99
C PHE A 154 12.12 3.42 -4.79
N VAL A 155 12.49 4.67 -4.52
CA VAL A 155 13.39 5.02 -3.39
C VAL A 155 12.77 4.61 -2.05
N TYR A 156 11.46 4.79 -1.90
CA TYR A 156 10.77 4.44 -0.65
C TYR A 156 10.65 2.93 -0.44
N VAL A 157 10.36 2.17 -1.51
CA VAL A 157 10.27 0.70 -1.49
C VAL A 157 11.63 0.08 -1.15
N GLU A 158 12.70 0.56 -1.79
CA GLU A 158 14.06 0.08 -1.51
C GLU A 158 14.43 0.32 -0.04
N ARG A 159 14.13 1.51 0.50
CA ARG A 159 14.36 1.82 1.92
C ARG A 159 13.57 0.91 2.85
N ILE A 160 12.30 0.62 2.54
CA ILE A 160 11.48 -0.29 3.35
C ILE A 160 12.08 -1.69 3.34
N PHE A 161 12.44 -2.22 2.18
CA PHE A 161 13.00 -3.56 2.10
C PHE A 161 14.40 -3.66 2.73
N GLY A 162 15.20 -2.60 2.70
CA GLY A 162 16.47 -2.55 3.43
C GLY A 162 16.31 -2.68 4.96
N GLN A 163 15.18 -2.23 5.52
CA GLN A 163 14.87 -2.35 6.95
C GLN A 163 14.20 -3.69 7.31
N MET A 164 13.79 -4.46 6.31
CA MET A 164 13.04 -5.70 6.48
C MET A 164 13.77 -6.77 7.30
N PRO A 165 15.10 -7.01 7.14
CA PRO A 165 15.81 -8.02 7.94
C PRO A 165 15.71 -7.76 9.45
N GLU A 166 15.90 -6.50 9.86
CA GLU A 166 15.82 -6.12 11.27
C GLU A 166 14.39 -6.25 11.82
N GLN A 167 13.38 -5.86 11.02
CA GLN A 167 11.98 -5.98 11.42
C GLN A 167 11.54 -7.44 11.57
N LEU A 168 12.03 -8.32 10.70
CA LEU A 168 11.74 -9.76 10.77
C LEU A 168 12.34 -10.38 12.03
N LEU A 169 13.57 -10.02 12.40
CA LEU A 169 14.20 -10.55 13.61
C LEU A 169 13.58 -9.97 14.89
N ARG A 170 13.22 -8.68 14.89
CA ARG A 170 12.49 -8.05 16.00
C ARG A 170 11.12 -8.67 16.24
N SER A 171 10.48 -9.24 15.21
CA SER A 171 9.17 -9.88 15.36
C SER A 171 9.21 -11.17 16.19
N ILE A 172 10.39 -11.76 16.35
CA ILE A 172 10.60 -13.08 16.95
C ILE A 172 11.21 -12.94 18.36
N ARG A 173 11.81 -11.79 18.66
CA ARG A 173 12.27 -11.40 20.00
C ARG A 173 11.12 -10.82 20.83
#